data_AF-A0A3A8RG42-F1
#
_entry.id   AF-A0A3A8RG42-F1
#
_cell.length_a   1.000
_cell.length_b   1.000
_cell.length_c   1.000
_cell.angle_alpha   90.00
_cell.angle_beta   90.00
_cell.angle_gamma   90.00
#
_symmetry.space_group_name_H-M   'P 1'
#
loop_
_entity.id
_entity.type
_entity.pdbx_description
1 polymer ?
#
loop_
_entity_poly.entity_id
_entity_poly.type
_entity_poly.pdbx_seq_one_letter_code
_entity_poly.pdbx_strand_id
1 'polypeptide(L)' 'MSITPCPIPLPSALRDEETVDDQRNLFCPNYDACLHQVVKKGWEGWSCRGCDLRQFRVGQPTAQQFAVARPGGWDAQ' A
#
# COMPACT_ATOMS: atom_id res chain seq x y z
N MET A 1 -30.07 25.17 21.33
CA MET A 1 -30.19 23.75 21.72
C MET A 1 -29.40 22.94 20.69
N SER A 2 -28.32 22.26 21.10
CA SER A 2 -27.48 21.48 20.19
C SER A 2 -28.11 20.09 19.99
N ILE A 3 -28.56 19.81 18.77
CA ILE A 3 -29.13 18.52 18.38
C ILE A 3 -27.96 17.66 17.91
N THR A 4 -27.14 17.17 18.84
CA THR A 4 -26.06 16.25 18.48
C THR A 4 -26.66 14.85 18.40
N PRO A 5 -26.81 14.25 17.20
CA PRO A 5 -27.34 12.90 17.09
C PRO A 5 -26.39 11.91 17.77
N CYS A 6 -26.96 10.94 18.51
CA CYS A 6 -26.19 9.86 19.10
C CYS A 6 -25.60 8.99 17.99
N PRO A 7 -24.29 8.74 17.95
CA PRO A 7 -23.69 7.88 16.93
C PRO A 7 -24.19 6.45 17.10
N ILE A 8 -24.76 5.89 16.03
CA ILE A 8 -25.16 4.48 15.98
C ILE A 8 -23.92 3.66 15.62
N PRO A 9 -23.53 2.65 16.42
CA PRO A 9 -22.43 1.75 16.08
C PRO A 9 -22.70 1.08 14.73
N LEU A 10 -21.66 1.00 13.89
CA LEU A 10 -21.76 0.22 12.66
C LEU A 10 -21.94 -1.26 13.01
N PRO A 11 -22.85 -1.99 12.34
CA PRO A 11 -23.13 -3.39 12.63
C PRO A 11 -21.95 -4.33 12.30
N SER A 12 -21.05 -3.88 11.43
CA SER A 12 -19.78 -4.53 11.11
C SER A 12 -18.76 -3.48 10.65
N ALA A 13 -17.49 -3.85 10.56
CA ALA A 13 -16.50 -3.00 9.92
C ALA A 13 -16.95 -2.69 8.48
N LEU A 14 -16.82 -1.43 8.06
CA LEU A 14 -17.14 -1.01 6.69
C LEU A 14 -16.23 -1.66 5.64
N ARG A 15 -15.10 -2.22 6.08
CA ARG A 15 -14.09 -2.89 5.25
C ARG A 15 -13.47 -4.05 6.03
N ASP A 16 -13.25 -5.16 5.35
CA ASP A 16 -12.50 -6.28 5.91
C ASP A 16 -11.02 -5.93 6.04
N GLU A 17 -10.48 -5.94 7.26
CA GLU A 17 -9.07 -5.63 7.54
C GLU A 17 -8.11 -6.56 6.76
N GLU A 18 -8.50 -7.83 6.53
CA GLU A 18 -7.75 -8.78 5.69
C GLU A 18 -7.57 -8.27 4.25
N THR A 19 -8.56 -7.54 3.71
CA THR A 19 -8.44 -6.93 2.37
C THR A 19 -7.49 -5.74 2.35
N VAL A 20 -7.23 -5.11 3.50
CA VAL A 20 -6.32 -3.96 3.61
C VAL A 20 -4.88 -4.40 3.46
N ASP A 21 -4.48 -5.51 4.10
CA ASP A 21 -3.12 -6.05 3.97
C ASP A 21 -2.82 -6.49 2.53
N ASP A 22 -3.81 -7.10 1.87
CA ASP A 22 -3.73 -7.49 0.46
C ASP A 22 -3.62 -6.29 -0.49
N GLN A 23 -4.29 -5.19 -0.16
CA GLN A 23 -4.31 -3.99 -0.99
C GLN A 23 -3.08 -3.10 -0.73
N ARG A 24 -2.71 -2.88 0.54
CA ARG A 24 -1.64 -1.96 0.94
C ARG A 24 -0.39 -2.72 1.43
N ASN A 25 -0.11 -3.85 0.79
CA ASN A 25 1.01 -4.72 1.14
C ASN A 25 2.35 -3.99 0.97
N LEU A 26 2.95 -3.55 2.08
CA LEU A 26 4.30 -2.97 2.10
C LEU A 26 5.38 -3.96 1.66
N PHE A 27 5.11 -5.26 1.80
CA PHE A 27 5.99 -6.34 1.35
C PHE A 27 5.67 -6.80 -0.08
N CYS A 28 5.00 -5.95 -0.88
CA CYS A 28 4.71 -6.23 -2.28
C CYS A 28 6.02 -6.57 -3.02
N PRO A 29 6.07 -7.69 -3.76
CA PRO A 29 7.18 -7.94 -4.66
C PRO A 29 7.32 -6.80 -5.67
N ASN A 30 8.54 -6.28 -5.82
CA ASN A 30 8.84 -5.10 -6.65
C ASN A 30 8.03 -3.84 -6.28
N TYR A 31 7.75 -3.62 -4.99
CA TYR A 31 6.97 -2.48 -4.49
C TYR A 31 7.34 -1.14 -5.17
N ASP A 32 8.63 -0.79 -5.20
CA ASP A 32 9.08 0.48 -5.77
C ASP A 32 8.82 0.58 -7.27
N ALA A 33 9.06 -0.49 -8.03
CA ALA A 33 8.82 -0.50 -9.47
C ALA A 33 7.31 -0.44 -9.78
N CYS A 34 6.48 -1.11 -8.97
CA CYS A 34 5.03 -1.00 -9.03
C CYS A 34 4.56 0.44 -8.81
N LEU A 35 5.07 1.07 -7.75
CA LEU A 35 4.72 2.45 -7.40
C LEU A 35 5.14 3.43 -8.52
N HIS A 36 6.32 3.22 -9.13
CA HIS A 36 6.76 4.03 -10.26
C HIS A 36 5.83 3.93 -11.48
N GLN A 37 5.32 2.75 -11.81
CA GLN A 37 4.42 2.59 -12.95
C GLN A 37 3.11 3.37 -12.78
N VAL A 38 2.54 3.34 -11.59
CA VAL A 38 1.25 4.02 -11.33
C VAL A 38 1.40 5.52 -11.25
N VAL A 39 2.52 6.03 -10.73
CA VAL A 39 2.86 7.46 -10.80
C VAL A 39 2.99 7.90 -12.26
N LYS A 40 3.70 7.14 -13.11
CA LYS A 40 3.79 7.43 -14.55
C LYS A 40 2.43 7.41 -15.26
N LYS A 41 1.49 6.57 -14.79
CA LYS A 41 0.13 6.47 -15.32
C LYS A 41 -0.85 7.51 -14.74
N GLY A 42 -0.40 8.36 -13.81
CA GLY A 42 -1.21 9.43 -13.21
C GLY A 42 -2.33 8.94 -12.29
N TRP A 43 -2.15 7.80 -11.62
CA TRP A 43 -3.17 7.28 -10.70
C TRP A 43 -3.15 8.03 -9.36
N GLU A 44 -4.32 8.35 -8.82
CA GLU A 44 -4.45 9.01 -7.50
C GLU A 44 -4.27 8.04 -6.31
N GLY A 45 -4.36 6.74 -6.57
CA GLY A 45 -4.25 5.71 -5.55
C GLY A 45 -3.72 4.40 -6.11
N TRP A 46 -3.08 3.60 -5.26
CA TRP A 46 -2.45 2.35 -5.66
C TRP A 46 -2.61 1.26 -4.61
N SER A 47 -2.67 0.02 -5.10
CA SER A 47 -2.61 -1.20 -4.30
C SER A 47 -1.64 -2.20 -4.93
N CYS A 48 -0.97 -3.02 -4.12
CA CYS A 48 -0.09 -4.08 -4.61
C CYS A 48 -0.84 -5.04 -5.55
N ARG A 49 -2.12 -5.30 -5.28
CA ARG A 49 -2.99 -6.10 -6.14
C ARG A 49 -3.09 -5.54 -7.56
N GLY A 50 -3.04 -4.22 -7.76
CA GLY A 50 -3.10 -3.60 -9.08
C GLY A 50 -1.80 -3.65 -9.88
N CYS A 51 -0.72 -4.22 -9.35
CA CYS A 51 0.57 -4.24 -10.01
C CYS A 51 0.86 -5.54 -10.75
N ASP A 52 1.20 -5.44 -12.04
CA ASP A 52 1.62 -6.59 -12.86
C ASP A 52 2.95 -7.18 -12.40
N LEU A 53 3.79 -6.38 -11.73
CA LEU A 53 5.08 -6.84 -11.21
C LEU A 53 4.96 -7.64 -9.89
N ARG A 54 3.77 -7.68 -9.28
CA ARG A 54 3.53 -8.36 -7.98
C ARG A 54 3.82 -9.86 -8.03
N GLN A 55 3.72 -10.47 -9.21
CA GLN A 55 3.94 -11.91 -9.41
C GLN A 55 5.42 -12.29 -9.48
N PHE A 56 6.31 -11.33 -9.74
CA PHE A 56 7.74 -11.58 -9.84
C PHE A 56 8.40 -11.39 -8.47
N ARG A 57 8.64 -12.50 -7.76
CA ARG A 57 9.26 -12.44 -6.43
C ARG A 57 10.77 -12.21 -6.54
N VAL A 58 11.20 -10.99 -6.27
CA VAL A 58 12.48 -10.73 -5.60
C VAL A 58 12.27 -11.06 -4.12
N GLY A 59 13.21 -11.76 -3.47
CA GLY A 59 13.03 -12.31 -2.11
C GLY A 59 12.33 -11.33 -1.16
N GLN A 60 11.36 -11.79 -0.38
CA GLN A 60 10.58 -10.92 0.50
C GLN A 60 11.49 -10.30 1.56
N PRO A 61 11.64 -8.96 1.58
CA PRO A 61 12.44 -8.31 2.60
C PRO A 61 11.72 -8.40 3.95
N THR A 62 12.47 -8.50 5.03
CA THR A 62 11.96 -8.26 6.38
C THR A 62 11.56 -6.78 6.53
N ALA A 63 10.71 -6.45 7.50
CA ALA A 63 10.33 -5.07 7.79
C ALA A 63 11.55 -4.15 7.99
N GLN A 64 12.59 -4.66 8.67
CA GLN A 64 13.84 -3.94 8.89
C GLN A 64 14.63 -3.73 7.59
N GLN A 65 14.68 -4.74 6.71
CA GLN A 65 15.29 -4.60 5.39
C GLN A 65 14.55 -3.57 4.55
N PHE A 66 13.22 -3.57 4.55
CA PHE A 66 12.43 -2.60 3.77
C PHE A 66 12.66 -1.15 4.25
N ALA A 67 12.71 -0.92 5.57
CA ALA A 67 12.90 0.42 6.13
C ALA A 67 14.31 1.00 5.89
N VAL A 68 15.34 0.15 5.83
CA VAL A 68 16.76 0.57 5.76
C VAL A 68 17.35 0.41 4.37
N ALA A 69 16.82 -0.50 3.55
CA ALA A 69 17.37 -0.84 2.25
C ALA A 69 16.75 -0.09 1.08
N ARG A 70 16.15 1.09 1.26
CA ARG A 70 16.00 2.01 0.12
C ARG A 70 17.42 2.46 -0.24
N PRO A 71 18.08 1.85 -1.25
CA PRO A 71 19.34 2.40 -1.71
C PRO A 71 18.98 3.80 -2.24
N GLY A 72 19.85 4.78 -2.01
CA GLY A 72 19.58 6.20 -2.25
C GLY A 72 18.61 6.43 -3.39
N GLY A 73 17.56 7.22 -3.12
CA GLY A 73 16.70 7.74 -4.17
C GLY A 73 17.55 8.33 -5.30
N TRP A 74 16.93 8.43 -6.48
CA TRP A 74 17.57 8.87 -7.73
C TRP A 74 18.30 10.24 -7.66
N ASP A 75 18.34 10.92 -6.51
CA ASP A 75 19.13 12.12 -6.26
C ASP A 75 20.66 11.87 -6.19
N ALA A 76 21.13 10.64 -6.46
CA ALA A 76 22.55 10.28 -6.49
C ALA A 76 23.11 10.16 -7.93
N GLN A 77 22.77 11.09 -8.81
CA GLN A 77 23.41 11.25 -10.12
C GLN A 77 24.00 12.64 -10.30
#